data_AF-A0A3D5LBD4-F1
#
_entry.id   AF-A0A3D5LBD4-F1
#
_cell.length_a   1.000
_cell.length_b   1.000
_cell.length_c   1.000
_cell.angle_alpha   90.00
_cell.angle_beta   90.00
_cell.angle_gamma   90.00
#
_symmetry.space_group_name_H-M   'P 1'
#
loop_
_entity.id
_entity.type
_entity.pdbx_description
1 polymer ?
#
loop_
_entity_poly.entity_id
_entity_poly.type
_entity_poly.pdbx_seq_one_letter_code
_entity_poly.pdbx_strand_id
1 'polypeptide(L)'
;MTVPRTIEKYAREYEKTKSQKAYQKVVDWLNKYTDADGVDIGEISIVSKPTGDKQFEDGEYCEQWSVGFEGDSFEGYYYHKMRENDNYLKYTYFC
;
A
#
# COMPACT_ATOMS: atom_id res chain seq x y z
N MET A 1 -2.33 -3.79 10.30
CA MET A 1 -1.17 -4.70 10.10
C MET A 1 0.13 -3.91 9.97
N THR A 2 1.28 -4.46 10.38
CA THR A 2 2.61 -3.82 10.22
C THR A 2 3.43 -4.51 9.13
N VAL A 3 4.13 -3.73 8.30
CA VAL A 3 5.00 -4.24 7.23
C VAL A 3 6.22 -4.97 7.81
N PRO A 4 6.55 -6.20 7.38
CA PRO A 4 7.75 -6.90 7.82
C PRO A 4 9.04 -6.23 7.31
N ARG A 5 10.13 -6.32 8.08
CA ARG A 5 11.45 -5.77 7.73
C ARG A 5 11.95 -6.19 6.34
N THR A 6 11.67 -7.42 5.92
CA THR A 6 12.05 -7.92 4.60
C THR A 6 11.32 -7.17 3.48
N ILE A 7 10.04 -6.87 3.67
CA ILE A 7 9.22 -6.13 2.71
C ILE A 7 9.58 -4.65 2.71
N GLU A 8 9.88 -4.06 3.87
CA GLU A 8 10.41 -2.69 3.93
C GLU A 8 11.70 -2.53 3.13
N LYS A 9 12.61 -3.50 3.18
CA LYS A 9 13.84 -3.48 2.36
C LYS A 9 13.53 -3.44 0.87
N TYR A 10 12.58 -4.24 0.41
CA TYR A 10 12.15 -4.23 -1.00
C TYR A 10 11.45 -2.93 -1.39
N ALA A 11 10.59 -2.37 -0.53
CA ALA A 11 9.98 -1.07 -0.77
C ALA A 11 11.04 0.03 -0.93
N ARG A 12 12.05 0.05 -0.05
CA ARG A 12 13.17 1.00 -0.13
C ARG A 12 14.06 0.78 -1.35
N GLU A 13 14.27 -0.47 -1.75
CA GLU A 13 14.99 -0.81 -2.98
C GLU A 13 14.22 -0.29 -4.20
N TYR A 14 12.91 -0.53 -4.25
CA TYR A 14 12.04 -0.05 -5.33
C TYR A 14 12.04 1.48 -5.43
N GLU A 15 11.92 2.22 -4.33
CA GLU A 15 11.98 3.69 -4.39
C GLU A 15 13.28 4.21 -4.98
N LYS A 16 14.40 3.57 -4.64
CA LYS A 16 15.74 3.98 -5.10
C LYS A 16 16.06 3.58 -6.53
N THR A 17 15.57 2.42 -6.96
CA THR A 17 16.06 1.76 -8.19
C THR A 17 14.96 1.53 -9.23
N LYS A 18 13.70 1.64 -8.83
CA LYS A 18 12.52 1.20 -9.59
C LYS A 18 12.64 -0.27 -10.04
N SER A 19 13.33 -1.10 -9.25
CA SER A 19 13.50 -2.54 -9.46
C SER A 19 12.15 -3.26 -9.50
N GLN A 20 11.80 -3.81 -10.66
CA GLN A 20 10.55 -4.58 -10.84
C GLN A 20 10.50 -5.83 -9.97
N LYS A 21 11.66 -6.44 -9.69
CA LYS A 21 11.74 -7.57 -8.78
C LYS A 21 11.39 -7.17 -7.35
N ALA A 22 11.88 -6.00 -6.90
CA ALA A 22 11.55 -5.49 -5.58
C ALA A 22 10.07 -5.12 -5.48
N TYR A 23 9.53 -4.46 -6.50
CA TYR A 23 8.10 -4.16 -6.62
C TYR A 23 7.24 -5.42 -6.47
N GLN A 24 7.54 -6.47 -7.26
CA GLN A 24 6.78 -7.71 -7.21
C GLN A 24 6.81 -8.37 -5.83
N LYS A 25 7.95 -8.29 -5.11
CA LYS A 25 8.02 -8.82 -3.74
C LYS A 25 7.13 -8.10 -2.74
N VAL A 26 6.89 -6.81 -2.95
CA VAL A 26 5.95 -6.04 -2.12
C VAL A 26 4.51 -6.39 -2.50
N VAL A 27 4.19 -6.43 -3.79
CA VAL A 27 2.86 -6.82 -4.31
C VAL A 27 2.47 -8.23 -3.89
N ASP A 28 3.36 -9.21 -4.03
CA ASP A 28 3.14 -10.60 -3.61
C ASP A 28 2.80 -10.69 -2.12
N TRP A 29 3.39 -9.81 -1.30
CA TRP A 29 3.10 -9.75 0.12
C TRP A 29 1.76 -9.09 0.40
N LEU A 30 1.44 -7.97 -0.27
CA LEU A 30 0.14 -7.30 -0.15
C LEU A 30 -1.00 -8.26 -0.53
N ASN A 31 -0.95 -8.87 -1.71
CA ASN A 31 -1.98 -9.81 -2.17
C ASN A 31 -2.17 -11.03 -1.25
N LYS A 32 -1.13 -11.43 -0.52
CA LYS A 32 -1.20 -12.61 0.35
C LYS A 32 -1.68 -12.30 1.76
N TYR A 33 -1.43 -11.09 2.26
CA TYR A 33 -1.58 -10.76 3.68
C TYR A 33 -2.51 -9.59 3.96
N THR A 34 -2.97 -8.86 2.94
CA THR A 34 -3.95 -7.79 3.09
C THR A 34 -5.19 -8.13 2.26
N ASP A 35 -6.30 -7.42 2.50
CA ASP A 35 -7.51 -7.49 1.66
C ASP A 35 -7.30 -6.79 0.30
N ALA A 36 -6.07 -6.81 -0.20
CA ALA A 36 -5.73 -6.40 -1.56
C ALA A 36 -5.99 -7.55 -2.57
N ASP A 37 -6.64 -8.63 -2.15
CA ASP A 37 -7.05 -9.70 -3.04
C ASP A 37 -8.19 -9.18 -3.96
N GLY A 38 -7.94 -9.15 -5.26
CA GLY A 38 -8.86 -8.61 -6.26
C GLY A 38 -8.76 -7.12 -6.55
N VAL A 39 -7.78 -6.39 -5.98
CA VAL A 39 -7.49 -5.00 -6.37
C VAL A 39 -6.22 -4.90 -7.20
N ASP A 40 -6.25 -4.05 -8.23
CA ASP A 40 -5.07 -3.78 -9.04
C ASP A 40 -4.13 -2.84 -8.27
N ILE A 41 -3.00 -3.38 -7.81
CA ILE A 41 -1.97 -2.59 -7.13
C ILE A 41 -1.16 -1.80 -8.17
N GLY A 42 -1.18 -0.49 -8.02
CA GLY A 42 -0.46 0.47 -8.85
C GLY A 42 0.88 0.89 -8.24
N GLU A 43 1.09 2.19 -8.08
CA GLU A 43 2.36 2.70 -7.55
C GLU A 43 2.55 2.36 -6.06
N ILE A 44 3.79 2.03 -5.68
CA ILE A 44 4.21 1.84 -4.29
C ILE A 44 5.20 2.93 -3.89
N SER A 45 5.04 3.50 -2.70
CA SER A 45 5.96 4.52 -2.15
C SER A 45 6.04 4.47 -0.62
N ILE A 46 7.00 5.18 -0.04
CA ILE A 46 7.19 5.32 1.41
C ILE A 46 6.90 6.77 1.79
N VAL A 47 5.92 6.95 2.66
CA VAL A 47 5.51 8.28 3.14
C VAL A 47 5.70 8.40 4.65
N SER A 48 5.90 9.62 5.14
CA SER A 48 6.07 9.87 6.58
C SER A 48 4.75 9.90 7.35
N LYS A 49 3.62 10.12 6.66
CA LYS A 49 2.27 10.16 7.24
C LYS A 49 1.25 9.62 6.23
N PRO A 50 0.21 8.92 6.68
CA PRO A 50 -0.91 8.53 5.85
C PRO A 50 -1.85 9.72 5.62
N THR A 51 -2.71 9.59 4.63
CA THR A 51 -3.90 10.42 4.43
C THR A 51 -5.14 9.52 4.48
N GLY A 52 -6.32 10.12 4.58
CA GLY A 52 -7.59 9.40 4.71
C GLY A 52 -7.85 8.86 6.11
N ASP A 53 -8.77 7.91 6.19
CA ASP A 53 -9.36 7.45 7.42
C ASP A 53 -8.68 6.17 7.93
N LYS A 54 -8.51 6.11 9.25
CA LYS A 54 -8.01 4.92 9.94
C LYS A 54 -9.03 3.78 9.81
N GLN A 55 -8.64 2.67 9.20
CA GLN A 55 -9.52 1.53 8.95
C GLN A 55 -9.58 0.57 10.14
N PHE A 56 -8.42 0.24 10.72
CA PHE A 56 -8.28 -0.71 11.82
C PHE A 56 -7.35 -0.19 12.91
N GLU A 57 -7.41 -0.78 14.11
CA GLU A 57 -6.60 -0.33 15.25
C GLU A 57 -5.09 -0.40 14.98
N ASP A 58 -4.65 -1.42 14.24
CA ASP A 58 -3.26 -1.76 13.94
C ASP A 58 -2.62 -0.93 12.80
N GLY A 59 -3.12 0.30 12.61
CA GLY A 59 -2.39 1.38 11.93
C GLY A 59 -2.55 1.42 10.42
N GLU A 60 -3.60 0.80 9.88
CA GLU A 60 -3.98 0.89 8.47
C GLU A 60 -4.84 2.14 8.21
N TYR A 61 -4.56 2.83 7.11
CA TYR A 61 -5.36 3.96 6.63
C TYR A 61 -5.76 3.74 5.19
N CYS A 62 -6.93 4.24 4.83
CA CYS A 62 -7.44 4.24 3.47
C CYS A 62 -7.94 5.64 3.09
N GLU A 63 -7.47 6.13 1.96
CA GLU A 63 -8.03 7.29 1.29
C GLU A 63 -8.66 6.82 -0.02
N GLN A 64 -9.98 6.64 0.00
CA GLN A 64 -10.76 6.13 -1.12
C GLN A 64 -11.60 7.23 -1.75
N TRP A 65 -11.71 7.22 -3.08
CA TRP A 65 -12.67 8.01 -3.82
C TRP A 65 -13.35 7.15 -4.88
N SER A 66 -14.58 7.52 -5.21
CA SER A 66 -15.33 6.86 -6.27
C SER A 66 -14.84 7.35 -7.64
N VAL A 67 -14.68 6.41 -8.57
CA VAL A 67 -14.31 6.64 -9.96
C VAL A 67 -15.34 5.93 -10.84
N GLY A 68 -15.65 6.49 -12.02
CA GLY A 68 -16.66 5.90 -12.92
C GLY A 68 -18.00 6.62 -12.94
N PHE A 69 -18.88 6.17 -13.83
CA PHE A 69 -20.22 6.73 -14.02
C PHE A 69 -21.17 5.94 -13.12
N GLU A 70 -21.89 6.62 -12.21
CA GLU A 70 -22.75 6.03 -11.16
C GLU A 70 -22.02 5.50 -9.90
N GLY A 71 -20.70 5.55 -9.86
CA GLY A 71 -19.90 5.30 -8.65
C GLY A 71 -19.75 3.83 -8.28
N ASP A 72 -19.66 2.98 -9.29
CA ASP A 72 -19.47 1.54 -9.22
C ASP A 72 -18.00 1.09 -9.16
N SER A 73 -17.04 2.00 -9.40
CA SER A 73 -15.62 1.76 -9.22
C SER A 73 -15.01 2.69 -8.17
N PHE A 74 -13.90 2.25 -7.59
CA PHE A 74 -13.16 3.00 -6.59
C PHE A 74 -11.66 2.97 -6.87
N GLU A 75 -11.02 4.09 -6.59
CA GLU A 75 -9.57 4.20 -6.57
C GLU A 75 -9.17 4.80 -5.23
N GLY A 76 -7.98 4.47 -4.77
CA GLY A 76 -7.51 5.02 -3.52
C GLY A 76 -6.09 4.69 -3.17
N TYR A 77 -5.73 5.08 -1.96
CA TYR A 77 -4.46 4.76 -1.34
C TYR A 77 -4.67 3.99 -0.05
N TYR A 78 -3.98 2.88 0.08
CA TYR A 78 -3.81 2.20 1.35
C TYR A 78 -2.44 2.50 1.94
N TYR A 79 -2.40 2.52 3.27
CA TYR A 79 -1.20 2.80 4.05
C TYR A 79 -1.01 1.74 5.13
N HIS A 80 0.12 1.04 5.11
CA HIS A 80 0.52 0.12 6.18
C HIS A 80 1.72 0.65 6.95
N LYS A 81 1.66 0.66 8.28
CA LYS A 81 2.75 1.13 9.14
C LYS A 81 4.01 0.29 8.93
N MET A 82 5.15 0.94 8.75
CA MET A 82 6.46 0.28 8.74
C MET A 82 6.96 0.04 10.17
N ARG A 83 7.70 -1.04 10.38
CA ARG A 83 8.19 -1.45 11.69
C ARG A 83 9.45 -0.70 12.12
N GLU A 84 10.33 -0.35 11.19
CA GLU A 84 11.62 0.24 11.53
C GLU A 84 11.54 1.74 11.87
N ASN A 85 10.47 2.42 11.50
CA ASN A 85 10.30 3.85 11.73
C ASN A 85 8.83 4.27 11.70
N ASP A 86 8.59 5.59 11.78
CA ASP A 86 7.24 6.13 11.74
C ASP A 86 6.60 6.22 10.35
N ASN A 87 7.26 5.70 9.31
CA ASN A 87 6.77 5.78 7.94
C ASN A 87 5.69 4.73 7.65
N TYR A 88 5.05 4.89 6.49
CA TYR A 88 4.02 4.03 5.97
C TYR A 88 4.38 3.59 4.56
N LEU A 89 4.10 2.32 4.26
CA LEU A 89 4.04 1.81 2.90
C LEU A 89 2.73 2.29 2.29
N LYS A 90 2.80 3.16 1.30
CA LYS A 90 1.67 3.62 0.49
C LYS A 90 1.58 2.78 -0.78
N TYR A 91 0.38 2.36 -1.16
CA TYR A 91 0.13 1.83 -2.50
C TYR A 91 -1.20 2.30 -3.07
N THR A 92 -1.23 2.55 -4.38
CA THR A 92 -2.48 2.81 -5.11
C THR A 92 -3.22 1.50 -5.33
N TYR A 93 -4.54 1.53 -5.21
CA TYR A 93 -5.41 0.42 -5.59
C TYR A 93 -6.55 0.91 -6.48
N PHE A 94 -7.08 -0.01 -7.30
CA PHE A 94 -8.28 0.18 -8.10
C PHE A 94 -9.19 -1.05 -7.93
N CYS A 95 -10.48 -0.84 -7.67
CA CYS A 95 -11.49 -1.91 -7.52
C CYS A 95 -12.83 -1.57 -8.16
#